data_AF-A0A0N1N1M8-F1
#
_entry.id   AF-A0A0N1N1M8-F1
#
_cell.length_a   1.000
_cell.length_b   1.000
_cell.length_c   1.000
_cell.angle_alpha   90.00
_cell.angle_beta   90.00
_cell.angle_gamma   90.00
#
_symmetry.space_group_name_H-M   'P 1'
#
loop_
_entity.id
_entity.type
_entity.pdbx_description
1 polymer ?
#
loop_
_entity_poly.entity_id
_entity_poly.type
_entity_poly.pdbx_seq_one_letter_code
_entity_poly.pdbx_strand_id
1 'polypeptide(L)' 'MHATKLESFNIWISYALSDLARLADRDAPMARGIGLDMVMASLRHALRRANEMRDAARKALCFRLMNRLRAELRRAS' A
#
# COMPACT_ATOMS: atom_id res chain seq x y z
N MET A 1 -16.05 5.07 -19.14
CA MET A 1 -14.61 4.96 -19.47
C MET A 1 -13.98 4.02 -18.45
N HIS A 2 -13.58 2.81 -18.84
CA HIS A 2 -12.92 1.90 -17.91
C HIS A 2 -11.47 2.37 -17.71
N ALA A 3 -11.09 2.67 -16.47
CA ALA A 3 -9.71 3.03 -16.14
C ALA A 3 -8.75 1.93 -16.60
N THR A 4 -7.62 2.31 -17.19
CA THR A 4 -6.61 1.32 -17.61
C THR A 4 -6.03 0.61 -16.39
N LYS A 5 -5.48 -0.60 -16.57
CA LYS A 5 -4.83 -1.34 -15.47
C LYS A 5 -3.71 -0.52 -14.82
N LEU A 6 -2.97 0.25 -15.62
CA LEU A 6 -1.89 1.13 -15.16
C LEU A 6 -2.44 2.32 -14.35
N GLU A 7 -3.49 2.96 -14.83
CA GLU A 7 -4.16 4.04 -14.10
C GLU A 7 -4.71 3.55 -12.77
N SER A 8 -5.38 2.39 -12.76
CA SER A 8 -5.85 1.76 -11.52
C SER A 8 -4.69 1.43 -10.58
N PHE A 9 -3.55 0.93 -11.09
CA PHE A 9 -2.34 0.74 -10.29
C PHE A 9 -1.86 2.06 -9.67
N ASN A 10 -1.76 3.12 -10.47
CA ASN A 10 -1.27 4.43 -10.03
C ASN A 10 -2.18 5.07 -8.98
N ILE A 11 -3.49 4.87 -9.08
CA ILE A 11 -4.47 5.32 -8.07
C ILE A 11 -4.21 4.60 -6.74
N TRP A 12 -4.16 3.27 -6.76
CA TRP A 12 -3.99 2.49 -5.53
C TRP A 12 -2.63 2.72 -4.85
N ILE A 13 -1.55 2.89 -5.63
CA ILE A 13 -0.25 3.22 -5.04
C ILE A 13 -0.24 4.64 -4.47
N SER A 14 -0.92 5.60 -5.11
CA SER A 14 -1.02 6.97 -4.60
C SER A 14 -1.83 7.03 -3.30
N TYR A 15 -2.91 6.25 -3.18
CA TYR A 15 -3.65 6.12 -1.93
C TYR A 15 -2.79 5.51 -0.82
N ALA A 16 -2.07 4.41 -1.11
CA ALA A 16 -1.16 3.80 -0.14
C ALA A 16 -0.09 4.79 0.37
N LEU A 17 0.50 5.60 -0.52
CA LEU A 17 1.50 6.60 -0.14
C LEU A 17 0.89 7.78 0.64
N SER A 18 -0.31 8.23 0.25
CA SER A 18 -1.03 9.30 0.94
C SER A 18 -1.40 8.89 2.36
N ASP A 19 -1.95 7.68 2.51
CA ASP A 19 -2.30 7.13 3.82
C ASP A 19 -1.07 6.91 4.70
N LEU A 20 0.05 6.47 4.10
CA LEU A 20 1.32 6.33 4.81
C LEU A 20 1.86 7.68 5.32
N ALA A 21 1.76 8.74 4.52
CA ALA A 21 2.15 10.08 4.95
C ALA A 21 1.29 10.56 6.13
N ARG A 22 -0.03 10.34 6.08
CA ARG A 22 -0.96 10.69 7.17
C ARG A 22 -0.76 9.90 8.46
N LEU A 23 -0.15 8.71 8.38
CA LEU A 23 0.20 7.91 9.55
C LEU A 23 1.39 8.48 10.32
N ALA A 24 2.26 9.27 9.69
CA ALA A 24 3.37 9.91 10.37
C ALA A 24 2.90 10.88 11.45
N ASP A 25 1.71 11.47 11.27
CA ASP A 25 1.12 12.46 12.17
C ASP A 25 0.22 11.85 13.26
N ARG A 26 0.11 10.51 13.33
CA ARG A 26 -0.77 9.82 14.30
C ARG A 26 0.03 9.20 15.44
N ASP A 27 -0.14 9.75 16.64
CA ASP A 27 0.53 9.27 17.86
C ASP A 27 -0.19 8.09 18.55
N ALA A 28 -1.49 7.92 18.34
CA ALA A 28 -2.26 6.87 19.02
C ALA A 28 -2.00 5.48 18.38
N PRO A 29 -1.53 4.47 19.13
CA PRO A 29 -1.20 3.14 18.59
C PRO A 29 -2.35 2.46 17.84
N MET A 30 -3.57 2.57 18.35
CA MET A 30 -4.76 2.00 17.71
C MET A 30 -5.08 2.67 16.36
N ALA A 31 -4.96 4.00 16.29
CA ALA A 31 -5.19 4.76 15.06
C ALA A 31 -4.09 4.51 14.01
N ARG A 32 -2.88 4.18 14.47
CA ARG A 32 -1.74 3.76 13.64
C ARG A 32 -1.96 2.36 13.07
N GLY A 33 -2.42 1.40 13.87
CA GLY A 33 -2.76 0.05 13.43
C GLY A 33 -3.82 0.05 12.32
N ILE A 34 -4.94 0.73 12.53
CA ILE A 34 -6.01 0.86 11.53
C ILE A 34 -5.50 1.48 10.22
N GLY A 35 -4.68 2.53 10.31
CA GLY A 35 -4.12 3.14 9.10
C GLY A 35 -3.15 2.22 8.37
N LEU A 36 -2.33 1.46 9.09
CA LEU A 36 -1.42 0.47 8.47
C LEU A 36 -2.21 -0.63 7.73
N ASP A 37 -3.35 -1.05 8.25
CA ASP A 37 -4.24 -2.01 7.57
C ASP A 37 -4.83 -1.41 6.28
N MET A 38 -5.22 -0.14 6.28
CA MET A 38 -5.69 0.57 5.08
C MET A 38 -4.60 0.66 4.01
N VAL A 39 -3.37 1.03 4.40
CA VAL A 39 -2.23 1.06 3.48
C VAL A 39 -1.99 -0.33 2.87
N MET A 40 -2.05 -1.39 3.69
CA MET A 40 -1.90 -2.78 3.23
C MET A 40 -3.01 -3.19 2.25
N ALA A 41 -4.25 -2.76 2.45
CA ALA A 41 -5.34 -3.00 1.52
C ALA A 41 -5.09 -2.34 0.15
N SER A 42 -4.72 -1.05 0.14
CA SER A 42 -4.37 -0.31 -1.07
C SER A 42 -3.21 -0.97 -1.83
N LEU A 43 -2.17 -1.43 -1.12
CA LEU A 43 -1.05 -2.16 -1.73
C LEU A 43 -1.45 -3.51 -2.34
N ARG A 44 -2.41 -4.24 -1.74
CA ARG A 44 -2.93 -5.48 -2.34
C ARG A 44 -3.68 -5.20 -3.65
N HIS A 45 -4.44 -4.11 -3.72
CA HIS A 45 -5.10 -3.70 -4.96
C HIS A 45 -4.10 -3.29 -6.04
N ALA A 46 -3.06 -2.52 -5.69
CA ALA A 46 -1.97 -2.19 -6.61
C ALA A 46 -1.26 -3.47 -7.10
N LEU A 47 -0.93 -4.39 -6.20
CA LEU A 47 -0.29 -5.67 -6.54
C LEU A 47 -1.15 -6.51 -7.52
N ARG A 48 -2.47 -6.55 -7.32
CA ARG A 48 -3.38 -7.22 -8.24
C ARG A 48 -3.26 -6.65 -9.65
N ARG A 49 -3.26 -5.32 -9.81
CA ARG A 49 -3.08 -4.67 -11.12
C ARG A 49 -1.70 -4.94 -11.73
N ALA A 50 -0.64 -4.92 -10.92
CA ALA A 50 0.70 -5.28 -11.38
C ALA A 50 0.77 -6.72 -11.92
N ASN A 51 0.12 -7.67 -11.24
CA ASN A 51 0.02 -9.05 -11.72
C ASN A 51 -0.78 -9.15 -13.02
N GLU A 52 -1.92 -8.44 -13.13
CA GLU A 52 -2.74 -8.40 -14.34
C GLU A 52 -2.02 -7.77 -15.56
N MET A 53 -1.01 -6.93 -15.31
CA MET A 53 -0.11 -6.36 -16.33
C MET A 53 1.15 -7.19 -16.58
N ARG A 54 1.40 -8.23 -15.77
CA ARG A 54 2.64 -9.03 -15.76
C ARG A 54 3.92 -8.20 -15.57
N ASP A 55 3.83 -7.12 -14.80
CA ASP A 55 4.94 -6.20 -14.55
C ASP A 55 5.73 -6.59 -13.28
N ALA A 56 6.93 -7.13 -13.48
CA ALA A 56 7.79 -7.58 -12.40
C ALA A 56 8.29 -6.43 -11.49
N ALA A 57 8.57 -5.26 -12.06
CA ALA A 57 9.09 -4.11 -11.31
C ALA A 57 8.03 -3.55 -10.36
N ARG A 58 6.79 -3.38 -10.85
CA ARG A 58 5.65 -2.93 -10.04
C ARG A 58 5.27 -3.96 -8.98
N LYS A 59 5.32 -5.25 -9.30
CA LYS A 59 5.11 -6.34 -8.34
C LYS A 59 6.15 -6.29 -7.21
N ALA A 60 7.44 -6.16 -7.56
CA ALA A 60 8.53 -6.05 -6.60
C ALA A 60 8.40 -4.83 -5.70
N LEU A 61 7.97 -3.68 -6.24
CA LEU A 61 7.68 -2.49 -5.45
C LEU A 61 6.60 -2.76 -4.39
N CYS A 62 5.45 -3.34 -4.77
CA CYS A 62 4.39 -3.66 -3.84
C CYS A 62 4.87 -4.59 -2.72
N PHE A 63 5.64 -5.63 -3.05
CA PHE A 63 6.18 -6.53 -2.03
C PHE A 63 7.17 -5.85 -1.08
N ARG A 64 8.07 -5.00 -1.59
CA ARG A 64 9.00 -4.25 -0.73
C ARG A 64 8.25 -3.38 0.27
N LEU A 65 7.23 -2.65 -0.20
CA LEU A 65 6.40 -1.80 0.67
C LEU A 65 5.63 -2.63 1.71
N MET A 66 4.95 -3.70 1.28
CA MET A 66 4.22 -4.57 2.21
C MET A 66 5.14 -5.22 3.26
N ASN A 67 6.34 -5.65 2.87
CA ASN A 67 7.28 -6.26 3.80
C ASN A 67 7.83 -5.25 4.81
N ARG A 68 8.08 -4.01 4.38
CA ARG A 68 8.44 -2.91 5.28
C ARG A 68 7.34 -2.63 6.29
N LEU A 69 6.08 -2.48 5.84
CA LEU A 69 4.94 -2.20 6.73
C LEU A 69 4.70 -3.32 7.74
N ARG A 70 4.83 -4.58 7.33
CA ARG A 70 4.76 -5.72 8.26
C ARG A 70 5.86 -5.69 9.31
N ALA A 71 7.06 -5.23 8.95
CA ALA A 71 8.15 -5.08 9.91
C ALA A 71 7.88 -3.93 10.90
N GLU A 72 7.30 -2.82 10.43
CA GLU A 72 6.88 -1.72 11.30
C GLU A 72 5.74 -2.14 12.24
N LEU A 73 4.74 -2.87 11.75
CA LEU A 73 3.66 -3.43 12.57
C LEU A 73 4.19 -4.29 13.71
N ARG A 74 5.14 -5.20 13.42
CA ARG A 74 5.77 -6.04 14.45
C ARG A 74 6.59 -5.27 15.49
N ARG A 75 7.04 -4.06 15.18
CA ARG A 75 7.76 -3.20 16.13
C ARG A 75 6.82 -2.34 16.97
N ALA A 76 5.60 -2.12 16.50
CA ALA A 76 4.58 -1.30 17.14
C ALA A 76 3.62 -2.11 18.03
N SER A 77 3.56 -3.43 17.85
CA SER A 77 2.92 -4.40 18.74
C SER A 77 3.84 -4.76 19.91
#